data_AF-A0A3S1XQ02-F1
#
_entry.id   AF-A0A3S1XQ02-F1
#
_cell.length_a   1.000
_cell.length_b   1.000
_cell.length_c   1.000
_cell.angle_alpha   90.00
_cell.angle_beta   90.00
_cell.angle_gamma   90.00
#
_symmetry.space_group_name_H-M   'P 1'
#
loop_
_entity.id
_entity.type
_entity.pdbx_description
1 polymer ?
#
loop_
_entity_poly.entity_id
_entity_poly.type
_entity_poly.pdbx_seq_one_letter_code
_entity_poly.pdbx_strand_id
1 'polypeptide(L)'
;RWDYAVIASGGFFIAGKDSIVVPLRYLQVDEERNSFYLRISSADVNAVPLMPDQEYLWLADEAWRAKNEGIFQKLIPDSVR
;
A
#
# COMPACT_ATOMS: atom_id res chain seq x y z
N ARG A 1 -12.59 10.11 2.57
CA ARG A 1 -12.70 8.74 3.11
C ARG A 1 -11.36 8.08 2.86
N TRP A 2 -10.73 7.53 3.90
CA TRP A 2 -9.44 6.85 3.77
C TRP A 2 -9.69 5.35 3.68
N ASP A 3 -9.65 4.82 2.47
CA ASP A 3 -9.81 3.38 2.23
C ASP A 3 -8.42 2.78 2.00
N TYR A 4 -8.09 1.72 2.75
CA TYR A 4 -6.80 1.06 2.71
C TYR A 4 -6.97 -0.45 2.51
N ALA A 5 -6.02 -1.06 1.82
CA ALA A 5 -5.82 -2.51 1.81
C ALA A 5 -4.65 -2.85 2.73
N VAL A 6 -4.86 -3.77 3.67
CA VAL A 6 -3.80 -4.36 4.50
C VAL A 6 -3.36 -5.65 3.84
N ILE A 7 -2.11 -5.71 3.39
CA ILE A 7 -1.59 -6.82 2.58
C ILE A 7 -0.58 -7.62 3.41
N ALA A 8 -0.99 -8.84 3.79
CA ALA A 8 -0.16 -9.83 4.48
C ALA A 8 0.46 -10.81 3.47
N SER A 9 1.61 -11.40 3.82
CA SER A 9 2.40 -12.17 2.88
C SER A 9 1.96 -13.63 2.69
N GLY A 10 1.74 -14.04 1.43
CA GLY A 10 1.36 -15.42 1.07
C GLY A 10 1.02 -15.71 -0.40
N GLY A 11 1.24 -14.79 -1.34
CA GLY A 11 1.00 -15.07 -2.76
C GLY A 11 1.43 -14.02 -3.77
N PHE A 12 1.25 -12.71 -3.48
CA PHE A 12 1.74 -11.57 -4.28
C PHE A 12 1.95 -10.34 -3.37
N PHE A 13 2.96 -9.51 -3.70
CA PHE A 13 3.61 -8.42 -2.94
C PHE A 13 3.91 -8.71 -1.46
N ILE A 14 5.15 -9.12 -1.16
CA ILE A 14 5.55 -9.55 0.20
C ILE A 14 6.69 -8.68 0.75
N ALA A 15 6.35 -7.70 1.59
CA ALA A 15 7.16 -7.32 2.75
C ALA A 15 6.60 -8.08 3.99
N GLY A 16 7.47 -8.37 4.99
CA GLY A 16 7.47 -9.54 5.91
C GLY A 16 6.24 -9.91 6.76
N LYS A 17 6.47 -10.45 7.97
CA LYS A 17 5.42 -10.99 8.88
C LYS A 17 4.44 -9.91 9.39
N ASP A 18 4.79 -8.64 9.17
CA ASP A 18 3.93 -7.49 9.41
C ASP A 18 3.47 -6.95 8.06
N SER A 19 2.18 -6.63 7.95
CA SER A 19 1.55 -6.24 6.68
C SER A 19 1.97 -4.85 6.23
N ILE A 20 1.85 -4.54 4.94
CA ILE A 20 1.88 -3.15 4.46
C ILE A 20 0.47 -2.59 4.38
N VAL A 21 0.36 -1.27 4.48
CA VAL A 21 -0.92 -0.55 4.36
C VAL A 21 -0.91 0.27 3.08
N VAL A 22 -1.73 -0.13 2.12
CA VAL A 22 -1.78 0.47 0.79
C VAL A 22 -3.04 1.32 0.66
N PRO A 23 -2.95 2.63 0.35
CA PRO A 23 -4.13 3.40 0.03
C PRO A 23 -4.81 2.84 -1.23
N LEU A 24 -6.10 2.53 -1.14
CA LEU A 24 -6.83 1.78 -2.17
C LEU A 24 -6.75 2.42 -3.56
N ARG A 25 -6.64 3.75 -3.63
CA ARG A 25 -6.52 4.51 -4.89
C ARG A 25 -5.28 4.17 -5.73
N TYR A 26 -4.26 3.58 -5.12
CA TYR A 26 -3.02 3.20 -5.79
C TYR A 26 -3.03 1.76 -6.29
N LEU A 27 -4.01 0.94 -5.87
CA LEU A 27 -4.18 -0.39 -6.41
C LEU A 27 -4.79 -0.31 -7.80
N GLN A 28 -4.16 -1.00 -8.75
CA GLN A 28 -4.67 -1.19 -10.09
C GLN A 28 -5.33 -2.57 -10.18
N VAL A 29 -6.32 -2.67 -11.05
CA VAL A 29 -7.01 -3.92 -11.36
C VAL A 29 -6.41 -4.41 -12.67
N ASP A 30 -6.10 -5.70 -12.75
CA ASP A 30 -5.65 -6.33 -13.99
C ASP A 30 -6.75 -6.34 -15.07
N GLU A 31 -6.37 -6.59 -16.33
CA GLU A 31 -7.32 -6.55 -17.45
C GLU A 31 -8.45 -7.57 -17.30
N GLU A 32 -8.12 -8.75 -16.75
CA GLU A 32 -9.08 -9.83 -16.47
C GLU A 32 -9.96 -9.54 -15.25
N ARG A 33 -9.68 -8.46 -14.51
CA ARG A 33 -10.40 -8.02 -13.30
C ARG A 33 -10.48 -9.09 -12.22
N ASN A 34 -9.47 -9.95 -12.14
CA ASN A 34 -9.39 -11.03 -11.15
C ASN A 34 -8.36 -10.74 -10.06
N SER A 35 -7.49 -9.74 -10.26
CA SER A 35 -6.37 -9.44 -9.37
C SER A 35 -6.16 -7.94 -9.19
N PHE A 36 -5.67 -7.56 -8.00
CA PHE A 36 -5.15 -6.23 -7.75
C PHE A 36 -3.63 -6.25 -7.74
N TYR A 37 -2.99 -5.21 -8.27
CA TYR A 37 -1.55 -5.06 -8.25
C TYR A 37 -1.12 -3.61 -8.00
N LEU A 38 0.09 -3.44 -7.48
CA LEU A 38 0.78 -2.16 -7.43
C LEU A 38 1.76 -2.08 -8.60
N ARG A 39 1.75 -0.97 -9.33
CA ARG A 39 2.69 -0.74 -10.42
C ARG A 39 4.03 -0.19 -9.89
N ILE A 40 4.64 -0.90 -8.96
CA ILE A 40 5.93 -0.56 -8.34
C ILE A 40 6.87 -1.76 -8.41
N SER A 41 8.19 -1.53 -8.35
CA SER A 41 9.15 -2.63 -8.37
C SER A 41 9.16 -3.37 -7.02
N SER A 42 9.63 -4.61 -7.01
CA SER A 42 9.83 -5.35 -5.76
C SER A 42 10.82 -4.65 -4.80
N ALA A 43 11.75 -3.85 -5.33
CA ALA A 43 12.66 -3.05 -4.51
C ALA A 43 11.94 -1.89 -3.82
N ASP A 44 11.00 -1.24 -4.52
CA ASP A 44 10.18 -0.16 -3.97
C ASP A 44 9.26 -0.66 -2.85
N VAL A 45 8.74 -1.87 -2.97
CA VAL A 45 7.91 -2.52 -1.94
C VAL A 45 8.65 -2.63 -0.62
N ASN A 46 9.96 -2.92 -0.65
CA ASN A 46 10.79 -3.01 0.55
C ASN A 46 11.06 -1.65 1.20
N ALA A 47 10.85 -0.54 0.49
CA ALA A 47 10.99 0.81 1.04
C ALA A 47 9.69 1.31 1.71
N VAL A 48 8.58 0.59 1.54
CA VAL A 48 7.30 0.91 2.19
C VAL A 48 7.37 0.47 3.67
N PRO A 49 7.04 1.36 4.62
CA PRO A 49 7.00 0.99 6.03
C PRO A 49 5.92 -0.06 6.29
N LEU A 50 6.21 -0.99 7.18
CA LEU A 50 5.22 -1.96 7.66
C LEU A 50 4.15 -1.23 8.49
N MET A 51 3.01 -1.90 8.65
CA MET A 51 1.93 -1.47 9.52
C MET A 51 2.49 -1.29 10.94
N PRO A 52 2.31 -0.10 11.56
CA PRO A 52 3.01 0.24 12.80
C PRO A 52 2.43 -0.47 14.03
N ASP A 53 1.17 -0.89 13.97
CA ASP A 53 0.45 -1.55 15.05
C ASP A 53 -0.68 -2.44 14.50
N GLN A 54 -1.03 -3.51 15.21
CA GLN A 54 -2.06 -4.48 14.81
C GLN A 54 -3.46 -4.09 15.33
N GLU A 55 -3.51 -3.12 16.24
CA GLU A 55 -4.70 -2.56 16.87
C GLU A 55 -5.38 -1.47 16.01
N TYR A 56 -4.81 -1.14 14.85
CA TYR A 56 -5.26 -0.12 13.92
C TYR A 56 -5.29 1.31 14.47
N LEU A 57 -4.48 1.62 15.49
CA LEU A 57 -4.32 2.95 16.06
C LEU A 57 -3.80 3.96 15.03
N TRP A 58 -3.03 3.50 14.05
CA TRP A 58 -2.58 4.30 12.90
C TRP A 58 -3.72 4.91 12.07
N LEU A 59 -4.95 4.40 12.15
CA LEU A 59 -6.13 5.02 11.52
C LEU A 59 -6.45 6.40 12.10
N ALA A 60 -6.05 6.66 13.36
CA ALA A 60 -6.16 7.98 13.99
C ALA A 60 -4.89 8.83 13.80
N ASP A 61 -3.72 8.23 13.57
CA ASP A 61 -2.45 8.93 13.35
C ASP A 61 -2.36 9.61 11.96
N GLU A 62 -2.73 10.90 11.90
CA GLU A 62 -2.72 11.68 10.66
C GLU A 62 -1.32 11.85 10.07
N ALA A 63 -0.30 12.00 10.91
CA ALA A 63 1.07 12.22 10.46
C ALA A 63 1.62 10.96 9.77
N TRP A 64 1.35 9.79 10.36
CA TRP A 64 1.70 8.52 9.76
C TRP A 64 0.96 8.29 8.44
N ARG A 65 -0.35 8.55 8.37
CA ARG A 65 -1.13 8.41 7.14
C ARG A 65 -0.62 9.34 6.02
N ALA A 66 -0.31 10.59 6.34
CA ALA A 66 0.25 11.55 5.38
C ALA A 66 1.64 11.13 4.88
N LYS A 67 2.47 10.58 5.76
CA LYS A 67 3.78 10.02 5.37
C LYS A 67 3.62 8.82 4.43
N ASN A 68 2.75 7.87 4.79
CA ASN A 68 2.49 6.69 3.97
C ASN A 68 1.96 7.08 2.59
N GLU A 69 1.00 8.01 2.56
CA GLU A 69 0.46 8.59 1.34
C GLU A 69 1.56 9.18 0.43
N GLY A 70 2.44 10.00 1.00
CA GLY A 70 3.53 10.62 0.25
C GLY A 70 4.54 9.62 -0.32
N ILE A 71 4.64 8.40 0.25
CA ILE A 71 5.45 7.32 -0.33
C ILE A 71 4.78 6.80 -1.60
N PHE A 72 3.51 6.42 -1.53
CA PHE A 72 2.79 5.89 -2.70
C PHE A 72 2.64 6.94 -3.82
N GLN A 73 2.43 8.21 -3.49
CA GLN A 73 2.39 9.30 -4.47
C GLN A 73 3.71 9.44 -5.24
N LYS A 74 4.86 9.21 -4.58
CA LYS A 74 6.18 9.26 -5.23
C LYS A 74 6.46 8.03 -6.08
N LEU A 75 6.05 6.85 -5.61
CA LEU A 75 6.30 5.58 -6.29
C LEU A 75 5.37 5.37 -7.49
N ILE A 76 4.14 5.87 -7.39
CA ILE A 76 3.11 5.78 -8.42
C ILE A 76 2.67 7.22 -8.73
N PRO A 77 3.53 8.01 -9.41
CA PRO A 77 3.12 9.31 -9.90
C PRO A 77 1.91 9.09 -10.81
N ASP A 78 0.86 9.89 -10.62
CA ASP A 78 -0.45 9.73 -11.25
C ASP A 78 -0.30 9.16 -12.67
N SER A 79 -0.71 7.91 -12.83
CA SER A 79 -0.89 7.36 -14.17
C SER A 79 -1.91 8.28 -14.80
N VAL A 80 -1.54 8.97 -15.87
CA VAL A 80 -2.50 9.66 -16.74
C VAL A 80 -3.67 8.69 -16.94
N ARG A 81 -4.84 9.07 -16.40
CA ARG A 81 -6.08 8.30 -16.46
C ARG A 81 -6.45 7.98 -17.90
#